data_AF-A0A6H1ZSW4-F1
#
_entry.id   AF-A0A6H1ZSW4-F1
#
_cell.length_a   1.000
_cell.length_b   1.000
_cell.length_c   1.000
_cell.angle_alpha   90.00
_cell.angle_beta   90.00
_cell.angle_gamma   90.00
#
_symmetry.space_group_name_H-M   'P 1'
#
loop_
_entity.id
_entity.type
_entity.pdbx_description
1 polymer ?
#
loop_
_entity_poly.entity_id
_entity_poly.type
_entity_poly.pdbx_seq_one_letter_code
_entity_poly.pdbx_strand_id
1 'polypeptide(L)'
;MSDGNTFLEYLNDILKQEKDQSAKSGSIVVQDKLAYEFGDIGACELAKKTLLLRKTASIQTVASQRTYNLPPDYIRMVVHKNFRIPVIRYTKDGETDGVFIEQGSYQDFWAYDTDQTEDVPGCFDILPYNTSDLSAITGTTSAAGAESDGESTLTEAGKLFTTTNLVYPRYRVHNTTKKYHGIVLAVSSAAALNTAMFKDKACMGWGNGELYRIQSTGNYKLIFDYATLNADDTIDIEYYCLPSPVFSPYGVWGFQDPEYTFAIACYAAWLFKFRSTKESVKFNMESLTSDKLYLMFGKYVDDALADKTERYYFPRLNQDLLDVM
;
A
#
# COMPACT_ATOMS: atom_id res chain seq x y z
N MET A 1 -8.76 15.67 2.12
CA MET A 1 -8.02 14.39 2.14
C MET A 1 -8.59 13.51 1.05
N SER A 2 -7.79 12.60 0.50
CA SER A 2 -8.28 11.68 -0.53
C SER A 2 -9.10 10.53 0.05
N ASP A 3 -10.43 10.70 0.08
CA ASP A 3 -11.40 9.71 0.57
C ASP A 3 -12.11 8.93 -0.54
N GLY A 4 -12.68 7.78 -0.16
CA GLY A 4 -13.37 6.86 -1.05
C GLY A 4 -14.62 7.44 -1.71
N ASN A 5 -15.41 8.25 -1.00
CA ASN A 5 -16.64 8.84 -1.52
C ASN A 5 -16.34 9.84 -2.65
N THR A 6 -15.41 10.76 -2.40
CA THR A 6 -14.94 11.74 -3.39
C THR A 6 -14.34 11.04 -4.60
N PHE A 7 -13.60 9.95 -4.39
CA PHE A 7 -13.08 9.11 -5.48
C PHE A 7 -14.21 8.51 -6.33
N LEU A 8 -15.25 7.96 -5.71
CA LEU A 8 -16.39 7.40 -6.44
C LEU A 8 -17.15 8.48 -7.23
N GLU A 9 -17.31 9.67 -6.67
CA GLU A 9 -17.91 10.81 -7.36
C GLU A 9 -17.12 11.17 -8.63
N TYR A 10 -15.81 11.40 -8.50
CA TYR A 10 -14.95 11.70 -9.64
C TYR A 10 -14.92 10.58 -10.68
N LEU A 11 -14.81 9.32 -10.24
CA LEU A 11 -14.79 8.18 -11.15
C LEU A 11 -16.10 8.09 -11.95
N ASN A 12 -17.25 8.25 -11.29
CA ASN A 12 -18.54 8.22 -11.94
C ASN A 12 -18.70 9.34 -12.97
N ASP A 13 -18.22 10.54 -12.65
CA ASP A 13 -18.34 11.68 -13.56
C ASP A 13 -17.45 11.52 -14.79
N ILE A 14 -16.21 11.03 -14.63
CA ILE A 14 -15.31 10.70 -15.75
C ILE A 14 -15.95 9.64 -16.66
N LEU A 15 -16.48 8.55 -16.08
CA LEU A 15 -17.07 7.46 -16.85
C LEU A 15 -18.37 7.87 -17.57
N LYS A 16 -19.17 8.79 -16.99
CA LYS A 16 -20.36 9.35 -17.64
C LYS A 16 -19.98 10.21 -18.85
N GLN A 17 -19.01 11.12 -18.69
CA GLN A 17 -18.55 11.98 -19.78
C GLN A 17 -18.02 11.15 -20.97
N GLU A 18 -17.27 10.08 -20.73
CA GLU A 18 -16.80 9.20 -21.80
C GLU A 18 -17.93 8.44 -22.51
N LYS A 19 -19.00 8.07 -21.78
CA LYS A 19 -20.18 7.43 -22.36
C LYS A 19 -20.93 8.36 -23.29
N ASP A 20 -21.13 9.61 -22.88
CA ASP A 20 -21.86 10.59 -23.70
C ASP A 20 -21.09 10.94 -24.99
N GLN A 21 -19.76 10.81 -24.97
CA GLN A 21 -18.91 10.99 -26.16
C GLN A 21 -18.83 9.74 -27.07
N SER A 22 -19.16 8.54 -26.58
CA SER A 22 -19.08 7.30 -27.35
C SER A 22 -20.49 6.81 -27.72
N ALA A 23 -20.87 6.92 -28.99
CA ALA A 23 -22.17 6.50 -29.55
C ALA A 23 -22.49 4.98 -29.44
N LYS A 24 -21.75 4.22 -28.62
CA LYS A 24 -22.01 2.81 -28.29
C LYS A 24 -22.47 2.71 -26.83
N SER A 25 -23.78 2.56 -26.68
CA SER A 25 -24.50 2.29 -25.44
C SER A 25 -24.10 0.93 -24.83
N GLY A 26 -22.96 0.86 -24.15
CA GLY A 26 -22.69 -0.14 -23.12
C GLY A 26 -22.83 0.53 -21.75
N SER A 27 -23.59 -0.05 -20.82
CA SER A 27 -23.58 0.46 -19.44
C SER A 27 -22.29 0.00 -18.75
N ILE A 28 -21.39 0.93 -18.42
CA ILE A 28 -20.32 0.66 -17.46
C ILE A 28 -20.98 0.73 -16.08
N VAL A 29 -21.44 -0.41 -15.58
CA VAL A 29 -21.89 -0.51 -14.19
C VAL A 29 -20.63 -0.57 -13.33
N VAL A 30 -20.34 0.53 -12.64
CA VAL A 30 -19.31 0.57 -11.59
C VAL A 30 -19.71 -0.45 -10.54
N GLN A 31 -18.89 -1.48 -10.39
CA GLN A 31 -19.05 -2.45 -9.30
C GLN A 31 -18.15 -1.98 -8.18
N ASP A 32 -18.72 -1.75 -6.99
CA ASP A 32 -18.02 -1.13 -5.86
C ASP A 32 -16.66 -1.79 -5.59
N LYS A 33 -16.62 -3.12 -5.51
CA LYS A 33 -15.37 -3.88 -5.37
C LYS A 33 -14.33 -3.51 -6.44
N LEU A 34 -14.72 -3.53 -7.71
CA LEU A 34 -13.79 -3.30 -8.81
C LEU A 34 -13.33 -1.84 -8.88
N ALA A 35 -14.23 -0.90 -8.55
CA ALA A 35 -13.90 0.51 -8.44
C ALA A 35 -12.79 0.72 -7.40
N TYR A 36 -12.95 0.15 -6.22
CA TYR A 36 -11.94 0.22 -5.16
C TYR A 36 -10.66 -0.56 -5.50
N GLU A 37 -10.74 -1.71 -6.17
CA GLU A 37 -9.53 -2.42 -6.66
C GLU A 37 -8.73 -1.54 -7.62
N PHE A 38 -9.40 -0.85 -8.55
CA PHE A 38 -8.73 0.04 -9.50
C PHE A 38 -8.25 1.34 -8.85
N GLY A 39 -9.01 1.87 -7.91
CA GLY A 39 -8.59 3.00 -7.07
C GLY A 39 -7.33 2.65 -6.25
N ASP A 40 -7.30 1.48 -5.62
CA ASP A 40 -6.13 1.00 -4.88
C ASP A 40 -4.89 0.84 -5.77
N ILE A 41 -5.06 0.31 -6.98
CA ILE A 41 -3.96 0.24 -7.97
C ILE A 41 -3.48 1.66 -8.34
N GLY A 42 -4.39 2.57 -8.66
CA GLY A 42 -4.05 3.96 -9.00
C GLY A 42 -3.33 4.68 -7.86
N ALA A 43 -3.80 4.50 -6.63
CA ALA A 43 -3.17 5.07 -5.43
C ALA A 43 -1.77 4.49 -5.17
N CYS A 44 -1.57 3.18 -5.39
CA CYS A 44 -0.26 2.54 -5.33
C CYS A 44 0.70 3.12 -6.36
N GLU A 45 0.27 3.27 -7.61
CA GLU A 45 1.11 3.81 -8.69
C GLU A 45 1.47 5.28 -8.44
N LEU A 46 0.51 6.08 -7.94
CA LEU A 46 0.76 7.45 -7.53
C LEU A 46 1.82 7.52 -6.42
N ALA A 47 1.70 6.69 -5.38
CA ALA A 47 2.68 6.66 -4.28
C ALA A 47 4.08 6.26 -4.74
N LYS A 48 4.21 5.25 -5.61
CA LYS A 48 5.50 4.83 -6.17
C LYS A 48 6.20 5.92 -6.97
N LYS A 49 5.43 6.73 -7.71
CA LYS A 49 5.97 7.80 -8.55
C LYS A 49 6.31 9.06 -7.76
N THR A 50 5.41 9.47 -6.87
CA THR A 50 5.50 10.77 -6.18
C THR A 50 6.25 10.69 -4.87
N LEU A 51 6.31 9.50 -4.25
CA LEU A 51 6.99 9.26 -2.98
C LEU A 51 6.52 10.23 -1.88
N LEU A 52 5.24 10.58 -1.88
CA LEU A 52 4.65 11.54 -0.93
C LEU A 52 4.35 10.92 0.44
N LEU A 53 4.15 9.60 0.50
CA LEU A 53 3.81 8.91 1.73
C LEU A 53 5.05 8.30 2.36
N ARG A 54 5.23 8.55 3.66
CA ARG A 54 6.34 8.04 4.46
C ARG A 54 5.83 7.38 5.73
N LYS A 55 6.54 6.35 6.18
CA LYS A 55 6.32 5.67 7.46
C LYS A 55 7.65 5.28 8.10
N THR A 56 7.57 4.99 9.39
CA THR A 56 8.66 4.33 10.12
C THR A 56 8.20 2.93 10.51
N ALA A 57 8.98 1.92 10.13
CA ALA A 57 8.83 0.57 10.65
C ALA A 57 9.75 0.42 11.87
N SER A 58 9.23 -0.18 12.94
CA SER A 58 9.99 -0.53 14.13
C SER A 58 10.01 -2.04 14.26
N ILE A 59 11.18 -2.65 14.14
CA ILE A 59 11.40 -4.10 14.13
C ILE A 59 12.19 -4.49 15.36
N GLN A 60 11.70 -5.46 16.12
CA GLN A 60 12.42 -6.04 17.25
C GLN A 60 13.40 -7.10 16.75
N THR A 61 14.65 -7.04 17.21
CA THR A 61 15.67 -8.03 16.87
C THR A 61 15.37 -9.37 17.53
N VAL A 62 15.88 -10.43 16.91
CA VAL A 62 15.89 -11.77 17.50
C VAL A 62 17.34 -12.21 17.56
N ALA A 63 17.77 -12.76 18.69
CA ALA A 63 19.13 -13.23 18.85
C ALA A 63 19.50 -14.23 17.75
N SER A 64 20.70 -14.07 17.21
CA SER A 64 21.25 -14.83 16.08
C SER A 64 20.45 -14.73 14.77
N GLN A 65 19.58 -13.71 14.64
CA GLN A 65 18.85 -13.45 13.40
C GLN A 65 19.50 -12.32 12.59
N ARG A 66 19.67 -12.57 11.30
CA ARG A 66 20.30 -11.63 10.36
C ARG A 66 19.30 -10.93 9.44
N THR A 67 18.14 -11.54 9.21
CA THR A 67 17.18 -11.09 8.21
C THR A 67 15.85 -10.74 8.83
N TYR A 68 15.26 -9.64 8.42
CA TYR A 68 14.00 -9.13 8.95
C TYR A 68 13.06 -8.76 7.80
N ASN A 69 11.79 -9.17 7.89
CA ASN A 69 10.81 -8.84 6.85
C ASN A 69 10.41 -7.38 6.95
N LEU A 70 10.40 -6.68 5.81
CA LEU A 70 9.87 -5.33 5.73
C LEU A 70 8.35 -5.37 5.56
N PRO A 71 7.63 -4.32 5.99
CA PRO A 71 6.19 -4.18 5.74
C PRO A 71 5.86 -4.32 4.24
N PRO A 72 4.70 -4.90 3.88
CA PRO A 72 4.30 -5.09 2.48
C PRO A 72 4.04 -3.78 1.75
N ASP A 73 3.89 -2.66 2.46
CA ASP A 73 3.76 -1.33 1.89
C ASP A 73 5.11 -0.66 1.60
N TYR A 74 6.25 -1.31 1.88
CA TYR A 74 7.57 -0.76 1.58
C TYR A 74 7.77 -0.55 0.06
N ILE A 75 8.20 0.66 -0.32
CA ILE A 75 8.61 1.00 -1.70
C ILE A 75 10.13 1.13 -1.77
N ARG A 76 10.70 2.06 -0.99
CA ARG A 76 12.14 2.30 -0.90
C ARG A 76 12.45 3.11 0.36
N MET A 77 13.70 3.07 0.84
CA MET A 77 14.14 3.88 1.97
C MET A 77 14.15 5.38 1.69
N VAL A 78 13.96 6.17 2.75
CA VAL A 78 14.22 7.61 2.74
C VAL A 78 15.73 7.83 2.89
N VAL A 79 16.29 8.72 2.05
CA VAL A 79 17.66 9.20 2.23
C VAL A 79 17.62 10.33 3.25
N HIS A 80 18.24 10.11 4.40
CA HIS A 80 18.26 11.09 5.48
C HIS A 80 19.05 12.33 5.06
N LYS A 81 18.58 13.54 5.38
CA LYS A 81 19.16 14.81 4.90
C LYS A 81 20.67 14.96 5.15
N ASN A 82 21.15 14.43 6.26
CA ASN A 82 22.55 14.53 6.68
C ASN A 82 23.45 13.42 6.11
N PHE A 83 22.86 12.39 5.51
CA PHE A 83 23.57 11.25 4.93
C PHE A 83 23.35 11.25 3.41
N ARG A 84 24.37 10.82 2.67
CA ARG A 84 24.23 10.67 1.20
C ARG A 84 23.68 9.30 0.79
N ILE A 85 23.50 8.42 1.77
CA ILE A 85 23.06 7.05 1.61
C ILE A 85 21.93 6.76 2.61
N PRO A 86 21.08 5.76 2.33
CA PRO A 86 20.08 5.31 3.28
C PRO A 86 20.73 4.81 4.58
N VAL A 87 20.09 5.15 5.70
CA VAL A 87 20.51 4.73 7.03
C VAL A 87 19.31 4.19 7.80
N ILE A 88 19.55 3.23 8.67
CA ILE A 88 18.57 2.79 9.68
C ILE A 88 19.06 3.21 11.05
N ARG A 89 18.14 3.44 11.98
CA ARG A 89 18.49 3.67 13.39
C ARG A 89 18.39 2.34 14.13
N TYR A 90 19.46 1.94 14.79
CA TYR A 90 19.53 0.78 15.66
C TYR A 90 19.64 1.24 17.11
N THR A 91 18.69 0.84 17.93
CA THR A 91 18.62 1.22 19.35
C THR A 91 18.74 -0.03 20.20
N LYS A 92 19.80 -0.09 21.00
CA LYS A 92 20.04 -1.18 21.93
C LYS A 92 19.11 -1.06 23.14
N ASP A 93 18.66 -2.19 23.69
CA ASP A 93 17.73 -2.33 24.83
C ASP A 93 17.65 -1.10 25.76
N GLY A 94 16.56 -0.32 25.62
CA GLY A 94 16.25 0.82 26.48
C GLY A 94 17.15 2.05 26.34
N GLU A 95 18.16 2.03 25.48
CA GLU A 95 19.00 3.19 25.19
C GLU A 95 18.19 4.27 24.47
N THR A 96 18.43 5.52 24.83
CA THR A 96 17.68 6.66 24.27
C THR A 96 18.25 7.11 22.93
N ASP A 97 19.57 6.92 22.75
CA ASP A 97 20.30 7.29 21.55
C ASP A 97 20.60 6.02 20.74
N GLY A 98 20.12 5.98 19.49
CA GLY A 98 20.43 4.89 18.56
C GLY A 98 21.68 5.18 17.72
N VAL A 99 22.29 4.12 17.21
CA VAL A 99 23.37 4.18 16.21
C VAL A 99 22.77 4.18 14.81
N PHE A 100 23.33 4.99 13.91
CA PHE A 100 22.96 4.94 12.50
C PHE A 100 23.81 3.91 11.77
N ILE A 101 23.16 2.89 11.23
CA ILE A 101 23.80 1.87 10.40
C ILE A 101 23.60 2.28 8.93
N GLU A 102 24.66 2.23 8.15
CA GLU A 102 24.68 2.63 6.74
C GLU A 102 24.31 1.47 5.81
N GLN A 103 23.67 1.78 4.68
CA GLN A 103 23.39 0.77 3.67
C GLN A 103 24.69 0.37 2.94
N GLY A 104 25.00 -0.92 2.95
CA GLY A 104 26.06 -1.57 2.17
C GLY A 104 25.51 -2.38 0.99
N SER A 105 26.40 -2.98 0.21
CA SER A 105 26.03 -3.90 -0.88
C SER A 105 25.98 -5.33 -0.36
N TYR A 106 24.91 -6.06 -0.67
CA TYR A 106 24.85 -7.50 -0.37
C TYR A 106 26.00 -8.31 -1.00
N GLN A 107 26.66 -7.82 -2.06
CA GLN A 107 27.83 -8.50 -2.61
C GLN A 107 29.02 -8.49 -1.65
N ASP A 108 29.19 -7.42 -0.89
CA ASP A 108 30.22 -7.32 0.15
C ASP A 108 29.91 -8.29 1.30
N PHE A 109 28.61 -8.57 1.50
CA PHE A 109 28.15 -9.42 2.58
C PHE A 109 28.45 -10.89 2.38
N TRP A 110 28.60 -11.31 1.11
CA TRP A 110 28.89 -12.70 0.75
C TRP A 110 30.26 -13.16 1.29
N ALA A 111 31.19 -12.23 1.50
CA ALA A 111 32.51 -12.54 2.02
C ALA A 111 32.54 -12.77 3.54
N TYR A 112 31.45 -12.42 4.26
CA TYR A 112 31.38 -12.56 5.71
C TYR A 112 30.93 -13.96 6.15
N ASP A 113 31.48 -14.39 7.28
CA ASP A 113 31.08 -15.61 7.95
C ASP A 113 29.68 -15.43 8.56
N THR A 114 28.72 -16.25 8.11
CA THR A 114 27.32 -16.14 8.51
C THR A 114 27.05 -16.60 9.93
N ASP A 115 28.02 -17.25 10.56
CA ASP A 115 27.90 -17.80 11.92
C ASP A 115 28.38 -16.81 13.00
N GLN A 116 28.93 -15.66 12.58
CA GLN A 116 29.32 -14.59 13.50
C GLN A 116 28.11 -13.73 13.91
N THR A 117 28.12 -13.32 15.18
CA THR A 117 27.13 -12.42 15.76
C THR A 117 27.81 -11.15 16.25
N GLU A 118 27.12 -10.01 16.10
CA GLU A 118 27.59 -8.71 16.59
C GLU A 118 26.53 -8.04 17.44
N ASP A 119 26.99 -7.24 18.40
CA ASP A 119 26.14 -6.46 19.31
C ASP A 119 25.33 -5.42 18.53
N VAL A 120 25.99 -4.73 17.58
CA VAL A 120 25.35 -3.82 16.61
C VAL A 120 25.95 -4.12 15.24
N PRO A 121 25.15 -4.51 14.23
CA PRO A 121 25.65 -4.77 12.89
C PRO A 121 26.32 -3.54 12.24
N GLY A 122 27.33 -3.77 11.41
CA GLY A 122 28.10 -2.69 10.77
C GLY A 122 27.39 -2.06 9.57
N CYS A 123 26.68 -2.85 8.79
CA CYS A 123 25.93 -2.40 7.62
C CYS A 123 24.70 -3.28 7.32
N PHE A 124 23.81 -2.78 6.48
CA PHE A 124 22.62 -3.52 6.05
C PHE A 124 22.37 -3.38 4.55
N ASP A 125 21.58 -4.28 3.98
CA ASP A 125 21.04 -4.15 2.63
C ASP A 125 19.56 -4.58 2.60
N ILE A 126 18.85 -4.23 1.52
CA ILE A 126 17.45 -4.58 1.30
C ILE A 126 17.33 -5.40 0.03
N LEU A 127 16.88 -6.64 0.19
CA LEU A 127 16.74 -7.58 -0.91
C LEU A 127 15.27 -7.87 -1.19
N PRO A 128 14.91 -8.11 -2.47
CA PRO A 128 13.64 -8.74 -2.78
C PRO A 128 13.50 -10.06 -2.03
N TYR A 129 12.31 -10.32 -1.52
CA TYR A 129 11.98 -11.52 -0.77
C TYR A 129 10.80 -12.24 -1.42
N ASN A 130 10.92 -13.55 -1.54
CA ASN A 130 9.83 -14.37 -2.04
C ASN A 130 8.90 -14.76 -0.89
N THR A 131 7.67 -14.27 -0.94
CA THR A 131 6.63 -14.54 0.06
C THR A 131 6.22 -15.99 0.18
N SER A 132 6.59 -16.86 -0.77
CA SER A 132 6.27 -18.29 -0.74
C SER A 132 6.75 -18.99 0.53
N ASP A 133 7.77 -18.41 1.18
CA ASP A 133 8.45 -19.01 2.31
C ASP A 133 7.78 -18.63 3.65
N LEU A 134 6.78 -17.72 3.62
CA LEU A 134 6.02 -17.34 4.81
C LEU A 134 4.83 -18.26 5.02
N SER A 135 4.83 -18.93 6.18
CA SER A 135 3.70 -19.70 6.67
C SER A 135 2.45 -18.82 6.77
N ALA A 136 1.33 -19.34 6.27
CA ALA A 136 0.05 -18.65 6.37
C ALA A 136 -0.41 -18.60 7.83
N ILE A 137 -0.99 -17.47 8.24
CA ILE A 137 -1.62 -17.34 9.56
C ILE A 137 -3.03 -17.93 9.45
N THR A 138 -3.30 -19.01 10.17
CA THR A 138 -4.62 -19.64 10.22
C THR A 138 -5.26 -19.46 11.59
N GLY A 139 -6.58 -19.49 11.66
CA GLY A 139 -7.30 -19.40 12.93
C GLY A 139 -8.79 -19.57 12.74
N THR A 140 -9.52 -19.31 13.82
CA THR A 140 -10.99 -19.29 13.88
C THR A 140 -11.40 -17.89 14.33
N THR A 141 -12.56 -17.37 13.93
CA THR A 141 -13.08 -16.13 14.50
C THR A 141 -13.73 -16.40 15.88
N SER A 142 -13.53 -15.46 16.80
CA SER A 142 -14.08 -15.49 18.16
C SER A 142 -15.37 -14.66 18.33
N ALA A 143 -15.67 -13.81 17.34
CA ALA A 143 -16.90 -13.02 17.29
C ALA A 143 -17.32 -12.83 15.83
N ALA A 144 -18.63 -12.59 15.62
CA ALA A 144 -19.13 -12.18 14.31
C ALA A 144 -18.77 -10.70 14.06
N GLY A 145 -18.39 -10.39 12.83
CA GLY A 145 -18.23 -9.03 12.33
C GLY A 145 -19.20 -8.81 11.18
N ALA A 146 -20.24 -8.01 11.39
CA ALA A 146 -21.13 -7.65 10.30
C ALA A 146 -20.36 -6.93 9.18
N GLU A 147 -20.85 -7.01 7.96
CA GLU A 147 -20.40 -6.14 6.89
C GLU A 147 -21.09 -4.77 7.05
N SER A 148 -20.32 -3.69 6.91
CA SER A 148 -20.81 -2.32 6.84
C SER A 148 -19.93 -1.54 5.88
N ASP A 149 -20.55 -0.94 4.87
CA ASP A 149 -19.90 -0.02 3.93
C ASP A 149 -18.61 -0.59 3.29
N GLY A 150 -18.61 -1.88 2.96
CA GLY A 150 -17.48 -2.58 2.35
C GLY A 150 -16.43 -3.10 3.33
N GLU A 151 -16.61 -2.87 4.63
CA GLU A 151 -15.69 -3.32 5.68
C GLU A 151 -16.35 -4.35 6.60
N SER A 152 -15.51 -5.20 7.19
CA SER A 152 -15.90 -6.14 8.23
C SER A 152 -14.73 -6.45 9.16
N THR A 153 -15.02 -6.73 10.42
CA THR A 153 -14.01 -6.99 11.45
C THR A 153 -13.81 -8.50 11.66
N LEU A 154 -12.58 -8.97 11.45
CA LEU A 154 -12.14 -10.28 11.91
C LEU A 154 -11.63 -10.13 13.34
N THR A 155 -12.29 -10.76 14.31
CA THR A 155 -11.85 -10.79 15.72
C THR A 155 -11.38 -12.18 16.12
N GLU A 156 -10.17 -12.31 16.64
CA GLU A 156 -9.65 -13.57 17.18
C GLU A 156 -8.88 -13.39 18.48
N ALA A 157 -9.51 -13.76 19.60
CA ALA A 157 -8.95 -13.57 20.95
C ALA A 157 -7.71 -14.43 21.24
N GLY A 158 -7.54 -15.56 20.56
CA GLY A 158 -6.40 -16.47 20.74
C GLY A 158 -5.16 -16.08 19.95
N LYS A 159 -5.19 -15.02 19.13
CA LYS A 159 -4.06 -14.60 18.30
C LYS A 159 -3.76 -13.10 18.42
N LEU A 160 -2.47 -12.78 18.50
CA LEU A 160 -1.97 -11.41 18.51
C LEU A 160 -1.45 -11.03 17.11
N PHE A 161 -2.19 -10.17 16.42
CA PHE A 161 -1.88 -9.67 15.07
C PHE A 161 -0.85 -8.54 15.02
N THR A 162 -0.49 -7.97 16.16
CA THR A 162 0.52 -6.90 16.27
C THR A 162 1.90 -7.41 16.67
N THR A 163 2.02 -8.70 17.05
CA THR A 163 3.27 -9.30 17.52
C THR A 163 3.48 -10.69 16.92
N THR A 164 3.03 -11.76 17.59
CA THR A 164 3.36 -13.16 17.23
C THR A 164 2.83 -13.58 15.87
N ASN A 165 1.65 -13.09 15.48
CA ASN A 165 1.04 -13.36 14.18
C ASN A 165 0.95 -12.05 13.39
N LEU A 166 2.08 -11.36 13.25
CA LEU A 166 2.13 -10.01 12.66
C LEU A 166 1.41 -9.94 11.31
N VAL A 167 0.34 -9.15 11.27
CA VAL A 167 -0.44 -8.88 10.06
C VAL A 167 -0.24 -7.43 9.68
N TYR A 168 -0.16 -7.17 8.38
CA TYR A 168 -0.12 -5.82 7.84
C TYR A 168 -1.32 -5.58 6.91
N PRO A 169 -1.71 -4.31 6.71
CA PRO A 169 -2.55 -3.94 5.58
C PRO A 169 -2.03 -4.54 4.28
N ARG A 170 -2.93 -4.83 3.34
CA ARG A 170 -2.67 -5.48 2.04
C ARG A 170 -2.42 -6.99 2.07
N TYR A 171 -2.35 -7.61 3.25
CA TYR A 171 -2.34 -9.07 3.34
C TYR A 171 -3.65 -9.65 2.79
N ARG A 172 -3.55 -10.79 2.10
CA ARG A 172 -4.72 -11.49 1.57
C ARG A 172 -5.36 -12.29 2.69
N VAL A 173 -6.67 -12.19 2.84
CA VAL A 173 -7.42 -12.94 3.85
C VAL A 173 -8.48 -13.80 3.16
N HIS A 174 -8.61 -15.03 3.64
CA HIS A 174 -9.56 -16.01 3.14
C HIS A 174 -10.39 -16.52 4.29
N ASN A 175 -11.72 -16.42 4.15
CA ASN A 175 -12.64 -17.15 5.00
C ASN A 175 -12.79 -18.55 4.42
N THR A 176 -12.15 -19.54 5.04
CA THR A 176 -12.09 -20.90 4.49
C THR A 176 -13.37 -21.68 4.76
N THR A 177 -14.14 -21.32 5.80
CA THR A 177 -15.47 -21.90 6.06
C THR A 177 -16.46 -21.55 4.97
N LYS A 178 -16.54 -20.27 4.59
CA LYS A 178 -17.54 -19.77 3.63
C LYS A 178 -17.02 -19.57 2.21
N LYS A 179 -15.70 -19.70 2.02
CA LYS A 179 -14.98 -19.48 0.74
C LYS A 179 -15.09 -18.03 0.25
N TYR A 180 -14.91 -17.07 1.16
CA TYR A 180 -14.81 -15.65 0.81
C TYR A 180 -13.35 -15.25 0.72
N HIS A 181 -13.07 -14.26 -0.13
CA HIS A 181 -11.73 -13.74 -0.37
C HIS A 181 -11.71 -12.26 -0.09
N GLY A 182 -10.65 -11.77 0.51
CA GLY A 182 -10.55 -10.38 0.89
C GLY A 182 -9.13 -9.90 1.08
N ILE A 183 -9.05 -8.70 1.62
CA ILE A 183 -7.80 -8.01 1.92
C ILE A 183 -7.90 -7.39 3.31
N VAL A 184 -6.79 -7.38 4.03
CA VAL A 184 -6.67 -6.66 5.29
C VAL A 184 -6.53 -5.17 4.99
N LEU A 185 -7.42 -4.36 5.57
CA LEU A 185 -7.42 -2.91 5.45
C LEU A 185 -6.58 -2.26 6.54
N ALA A 186 -6.76 -2.71 7.78
CA ALA A 186 -6.06 -2.19 8.94
C ALA A 186 -6.00 -3.23 10.08
N VAL A 187 -5.02 -3.08 10.97
CA VAL A 187 -4.97 -3.78 12.26
C VAL A 187 -5.59 -2.84 13.29
N SER A 188 -6.83 -3.10 13.70
CA SER A 188 -7.57 -2.21 14.61
C SER A 188 -7.26 -2.47 16.08
N SER A 189 -6.81 -3.69 16.42
CA SER A 189 -6.24 -4.01 17.73
C SER A 189 -5.33 -5.24 17.64
N ALA A 190 -4.71 -5.63 18.75
CA ALA A 190 -3.93 -6.86 18.81
C ALA A 190 -4.75 -8.12 18.43
N ALA A 191 -6.07 -8.11 18.62
CA ALA A 191 -6.94 -9.26 18.33
C ALA A 191 -7.97 -8.99 17.21
N ALA A 192 -7.90 -7.84 16.53
CA ALA A 192 -8.89 -7.45 15.53
C ALA A 192 -8.26 -6.84 14.26
N LEU A 193 -8.80 -7.25 13.11
CA LEU A 193 -8.42 -6.76 11.80
C LEU A 193 -9.66 -6.18 11.10
N ASN A 194 -9.53 -5.00 10.52
CA ASN A 194 -10.51 -4.49 9.56
C ASN A 194 -10.17 -5.10 8.19
N THR A 195 -11.17 -5.67 7.54
CA THR A 195 -11.02 -6.42 6.29
C THR A 195 -12.10 -6.02 5.30
N ALA A 196 -11.79 -6.04 4.01
CA ALA A 196 -12.79 -6.01 2.95
C ALA A 196 -12.94 -7.43 2.40
N MET A 197 -14.09 -8.05 2.63
CA MET A 197 -14.36 -9.44 2.28
C MET A 197 -15.38 -9.53 1.15
N PHE A 198 -15.13 -10.44 0.22
CA PHE A 198 -15.94 -10.55 -0.98
C PHE A 198 -16.29 -12.00 -1.31
N LYS A 199 -17.54 -12.19 -1.75
CA LYS A 199 -17.97 -13.36 -2.51
C LYS A 199 -18.33 -12.87 -3.91
N ASP A 200 -17.50 -13.21 -4.89
CA ASP A 200 -17.57 -12.66 -6.24
C ASP A 200 -17.48 -11.12 -6.24
N LYS A 201 -18.63 -10.45 -6.33
CA LYS A 201 -18.80 -8.99 -6.38
C LYS A 201 -19.48 -8.41 -5.13
N ALA A 202 -20.05 -9.24 -4.27
CA ALA A 202 -20.77 -8.80 -3.08
C ALA A 202 -19.83 -8.69 -1.88
N CYS A 203 -19.99 -7.64 -1.09
CA CYS A 203 -19.34 -7.49 0.20
C CYS A 203 -19.92 -8.51 1.19
N MET A 204 -19.06 -9.07 2.04
CA MET A 204 -19.40 -10.11 3.00
C MET A 204 -18.88 -9.76 4.40
N GLY A 205 -19.52 -10.32 5.42
CA GLY A 205 -19.07 -10.22 6.81
C GLY A 205 -18.41 -11.50 7.31
N TRP A 206 -17.96 -11.45 8.56
CA TRP A 206 -17.49 -12.59 9.34
C TRP A 206 -18.60 -13.15 10.24
N GLY A 207 -18.80 -14.46 10.21
CA GLY A 207 -19.53 -15.19 11.23
C GLY A 207 -18.65 -15.51 12.44
N ASN A 208 -19.26 -15.91 13.56
CA ASN A 208 -18.55 -16.47 14.71
C ASN A 208 -18.14 -17.92 14.45
N GLY A 209 -16.95 -18.33 14.87
CA GLY A 209 -16.46 -19.70 14.69
C GLY A 209 -16.00 -20.04 13.27
N GLU A 210 -15.79 -19.04 12.41
CA GLU A 210 -15.38 -19.25 11.02
C GLU A 210 -13.87 -19.36 10.90
N LEU A 211 -13.42 -20.36 10.13
CA LEU A 211 -12.00 -20.57 9.88
C LEU A 211 -11.49 -19.53 8.88
N TYR A 212 -10.28 -19.06 9.11
CA TYR A 212 -9.60 -18.14 8.20
C TYR A 212 -8.17 -18.56 7.90
N ARG A 213 -7.66 -18.03 6.79
CA ARG A 213 -6.26 -18.08 6.38
C ARG A 213 -5.83 -16.71 5.87
N ILE A 214 -4.76 -16.17 6.43
CA ILE A 214 -4.13 -14.91 6.00
C ILE A 214 -2.78 -15.25 5.37
N GLN A 215 -2.56 -14.77 4.15
CA GLN A 215 -1.32 -14.94 3.40
C GLN A 215 -0.57 -13.61 3.34
N SER A 216 0.69 -13.61 3.78
CA SER A 216 1.58 -12.45 3.67
C SER A 216 1.92 -12.14 2.21
N THR A 217 2.14 -10.85 1.93
CA THR A 217 2.50 -10.30 0.62
C THR A 217 3.82 -9.49 0.66
N GLY A 218 4.71 -9.77 1.63
CA GLY A 218 5.97 -9.04 1.83
C GLY A 218 6.98 -9.15 0.68
N ASN A 219 7.36 -8.02 0.08
CA ASN A 219 8.21 -8.03 -1.12
C ASN A 219 9.71 -7.88 -0.85
N TYR A 220 10.07 -7.46 0.36
CA TYR A 220 11.45 -7.10 0.70
C TYR A 220 11.82 -7.55 2.11
N LYS A 221 13.10 -7.84 2.29
CA LYS A 221 13.72 -8.11 3.59
C LYS A 221 14.92 -7.20 3.81
N LEU A 222 15.09 -6.75 5.03
CA LEU A 222 16.34 -6.20 5.52
C LEU A 222 17.27 -7.36 5.84
N ILE A 223 18.55 -7.22 5.48
CA ILE A 223 19.62 -8.16 5.82
C ILE A 223 20.79 -7.37 6.38
N PHE A 224 21.31 -7.76 7.54
CA PHE A 224 22.55 -7.22 8.07
C PHE A 224 23.78 -7.89 7.46
N ASP A 225 24.97 -7.35 7.66
CA ASP A 225 26.24 -8.04 7.40
C ASP A 225 26.46 -9.21 8.36
N TYR A 226 26.16 -9.03 9.66
CA TYR A 226 26.25 -10.04 10.71
C TYR A 226 24.90 -10.29 11.38
N ALA A 227 24.73 -11.46 12.01
CA ALA A 227 23.55 -11.73 12.82
C ALA A 227 23.57 -10.89 14.12
N THR A 228 22.42 -10.44 14.60
CA THR A 228 22.34 -9.68 15.85
C THR A 228 22.61 -10.58 17.04
N LEU A 229 23.46 -10.16 17.98
CA LEU A 229 23.77 -10.92 19.19
C LEU A 229 22.59 -10.96 20.16
N ASN A 230 21.94 -9.82 20.37
CA ASN A 230 20.83 -9.70 21.33
C ASN A 230 19.47 -9.77 20.63
N ALA A 231 18.45 -10.11 21.42
CA ALA A 231 17.05 -9.96 21.06
C ALA A 231 16.51 -8.66 21.65
N ASP A 232 15.34 -8.22 21.18
CA ASP A 232 14.58 -7.08 21.71
C ASP A 232 15.28 -5.70 21.55
N ASP A 233 16.35 -5.62 20.76
CA ASP A 233 16.85 -4.35 20.24
C ASP A 233 15.89 -3.84 19.16
N THR A 234 15.84 -2.53 18.96
CA THR A 234 14.89 -1.90 18.04
C THR A 234 15.58 -1.38 16.79
N ILE A 235 15.09 -1.79 15.63
CA ILE A 235 15.49 -1.26 14.32
C ILE A 235 14.38 -0.36 13.80
N ASP A 236 14.67 0.94 13.67
CA ASP A 236 13.78 1.90 13.07
C ASP A 236 14.22 2.24 11.64
N ILE A 237 13.29 2.07 10.70
CA ILE A 237 13.52 2.26 9.27
C ILE A 237 12.51 3.28 8.75
N GLU A 238 12.99 4.45 8.30
CA GLU A 238 12.15 5.41 7.58
C GLU A 238 12.09 5.05 6.09
N TYR A 239 10.88 4.92 5.54
CA TYR A 239 10.69 4.49 4.16
C TYR A 239 9.50 5.18 3.50
N TYR A 240 9.55 5.27 2.17
CA TYR A 240 8.42 5.63 1.35
C TYR A 240 7.48 4.44 1.23
N CYS A 241 6.19 4.66 1.48
CA CYS A 241 5.21 3.57 1.61
C CYS A 241 4.08 3.65 0.58
N LEU A 242 3.48 2.50 0.27
CA LEU A 242 2.18 2.43 -0.40
C LEU A 242 1.09 2.95 0.56
N PRO A 243 -0.01 3.52 0.05
CA PRO A 243 -1.14 3.91 0.88
C PRO A 243 -1.79 2.67 1.50
N SER A 244 -2.58 2.85 2.57
CA SER A 244 -3.49 1.79 3.01
C SER A 244 -4.54 1.52 1.94
N PRO A 245 -4.97 0.26 1.72
CA PRO A 245 -6.02 -0.03 0.77
C PRO A 245 -7.37 0.52 1.28
N VAL A 246 -8.14 1.11 0.37
CA VAL A 246 -9.46 1.71 0.65
C VAL A 246 -10.53 0.95 -0.12
N PHE A 247 -11.48 0.39 0.61
CA PHE A 247 -12.60 -0.40 0.07
C PHE A 247 -13.95 0.04 0.64
N SER A 248 -14.00 1.28 1.13
CA SER A 248 -15.16 1.90 1.75
C SER A 248 -15.26 3.36 1.31
N PRO A 249 -16.47 3.94 1.22
CA PRO A 249 -16.64 5.37 0.94
C PRO A 249 -15.97 6.27 1.98
N TYR A 250 -15.78 5.78 3.20
CA TYR A 250 -15.20 6.55 4.30
C TYR A 250 -13.70 6.31 4.50
N GLY A 251 -13.11 5.39 3.74
CA GLY A 251 -11.66 5.13 3.82
C GLY A 251 -10.84 6.22 3.15
N VAL A 252 -9.59 6.38 3.57
CA VAL A 252 -8.71 7.48 3.13
C VAL A 252 -7.32 6.92 2.76
N TRP A 253 -6.79 7.29 1.59
CA TRP A 253 -5.47 6.83 1.12
C TRP A 253 -4.28 7.55 1.78
N GLY A 254 -4.54 8.55 2.63
CA GLY A 254 -3.51 9.30 3.37
C GLY A 254 -2.87 10.45 2.60
N PHE A 255 -3.24 10.66 1.33
CA PHE A 255 -2.84 11.86 0.59
C PHE A 255 -3.57 13.10 1.12
N GLN A 256 -2.80 14.14 1.42
CA GLN A 256 -3.34 15.36 2.03
C GLN A 256 -4.17 16.18 1.04
N ASP A 257 -3.70 16.30 -0.20
CA ASP A 257 -4.32 17.10 -1.25
C ASP A 257 -5.47 16.35 -1.96
N PRO A 258 -6.69 16.91 -2.04
CA PRO A 258 -7.78 16.35 -2.83
C PRO A 258 -7.47 16.13 -4.33
N GLU A 259 -6.51 16.86 -4.92
CA GLU A 259 -6.12 16.69 -6.31
C GLU A 259 -5.59 15.28 -6.60
N TYR A 260 -4.97 14.65 -5.61
CA TYR A 260 -4.51 13.26 -5.71
C TYR A 260 -5.68 12.27 -5.85
N THR A 261 -6.84 12.57 -5.27
CA THR A 261 -8.05 11.75 -5.43
C THR A 261 -8.51 11.72 -6.87
N PHE A 262 -8.48 12.89 -7.53
CA PHE A 262 -8.83 13.01 -8.94
C PHE A 262 -7.86 12.22 -9.82
N ALA A 263 -6.54 12.32 -9.55
CA ALA A 263 -5.54 11.52 -10.25
C ALA A 263 -5.78 10.01 -10.11
N ILE A 264 -6.15 9.54 -8.90
CA ILE A 264 -6.52 8.14 -8.64
C ILE A 264 -7.78 7.75 -9.43
N ALA A 265 -8.80 8.60 -9.46
CA ALA A 265 -10.03 8.38 -10.22
C ALA A 265 -9.77 8.28 -11.74
N CYS A 266 -8.93 9.16 -12.29
CA CYS A 266 -8.51 9.10 -13.70
C CYS A 266 -7.79 7.78 -14.02
N TYR A 267 -6.88 7.33 -13.16
CA TYR A 267 -6.18 6.06 -13.34
C TYR A 267 -7.15 4.87 -13.29
N ALA A 268 -8.11 4.90 -12.36
CA ALA A 268 -9.13 3.86 -12.26
C ALA A 268 -10.03 3.83 -13.51
N ALA A 269 -10.49 4.99 -14.00
CA ALA A 269 -11.27 5.09 -15.24
C ALA A 269 -10.50 4.54 -16.46
N TRP A 270 -9.19 4.82 -16.53
CA TRP A 270 -8.31 4.23 -17.53
C TRP A 270 -8.31 2.69 -17.45
N LEU A 271 -8.16 2.11 -16.26
CA LEU A 271 -8.24 0.66 -16.07
C LEU A 271 -9.59 0.09 -16.52
N PHE A 272 -10.70 0.78 -16.24
CA PHE A 272 -12.03 0.38 -16.71
C PHE A 272 -12.12 0.30 -18.23
N LYS A 273 -11.57 1.30 -18.92
CA LYS A 273 -11.58 1.39 -20.39
C LYS A 273 -10.78 0.28 -21.05
N PHE A 274 -9.53 0.10 -20.61
CA PHE A 274 -8.58 -0.80 -21.28
C PHE A 274 -8.67 -2.27 -20.82
N ARG A 275 -9.50 -2.58 -19.81
CA ARG A 275 -9.80 -3.96 -19.40
C ARG A 275 -10.42 -4.80 -20.52
N SER A 276 -11.20 -4.18 -21.42
CA SER A 276 -12.00 -4.89 -22.43
C SER A 276 -11.29 -5.07 -23.78
N THR A 277 -10.21 -4.32 -24.02
CA THR A 277 -9.43 -4.37 -25.26
C THR A 277 -8.32 -5.41 -25.15
N LYS A 278 -8.19 -6.32 -26.13
CA LYS A 278 -7.06 -7.28 -26.27
C LYS A 278 -5.67 -6.60 -26.40
N GLU A 279 -5.61 -5.28 -26.39
CA GLU A 279 -4.43 -4.43 -26.45
C GLU A 279 -3.94 -4.00 -25.06
N SER A 280 -3.94 -4.91 -24.08
CA SER A 280 -3.28 -4.69 -22.78
C SER A 280 -1.74 -4.61 -22.88
N VAL A 281 -1.21 -4.38 -24.09
CA VAL A 281 0.20 -4.40 -24.41
C VAL A 281 0.75 -2.97 -24.36
N LYS A 282 1.42 -2.67 -23.24
CA LYS A 282 2.43 -1.62 -23.07
C LYS A 282 1.94 -0.17 -23.15
N PHE A 283 1.15 0.27 -22.17
CA PHE A 283 1.18 1.69 -21.81
C PHE A 283 2.28 1.89 -20.76
N ASN A 284 3.44 2.36 -21.21
CA ASN A 284 4.57 2.63 -20.34
C ASN A 284 4.31 3.97 -19.65
N MET A 285 4.20 4.00 -18.32
CA MET A 285 4.06 5.26 -17.57
C MET A 285 5.31 6.15 -17.67
N GLU A 286 6.39 5.68 -18.28
CA GLU A 286 7.54 6.50 -18.73
C GLU A 286 7.17 7.45 -19.88
N SER A 287 6.09 7.17 -20.61
CA SER A 287 5.60 8.03 -21.71
C SER A 287 4.67 9.16 -21.24
N LEU A 288 4.35 9.21 -19.94
CA LEU A 288 3.74 10.36 -19.28
C LEU A 288 4.86 11.34 -18.91
N THR A 289 5.37 12.07 -19.90
CA THR A 289 6.11 13.31 -19.63
C THR A 289 5.20 14.27 -18.87
N SER A 290 5.76 15.24 -18.15
CA SER A 290 5.00 16.34 -17.53
C SER A 290 3.97 16.94 -18.50
N ASP A 291 4.32 17.08 -19.79
CA ASP A 291 3.43 17.54 -20.88
C ASP A 291 2.26 16.60 -21.21
N LYS A 292 2.38 15.29 -20.96
CA LYS A 292 1.33 14.29 -21.22
C LYS A 292 0.45 14.01 -20.02
N LEU A 293 0.98 14.16 -18.81
CA LEU A 293 0.16 14.48 -17.65
C LEU A 293 -0.59 15.78 -17.96
N TYR A 294 0.07 16.84 -18.40
CA TYR A 294 -0.59 18.08 -18.84
C TYR A 294 -1.52 17.91 -20.05
N LEU A 295 -1.45 16.86 -20.89
CA LEU A 295 -2.44 16.61 -21.95
C LEU A 295 -3.62 15.76 -21.45
N MET A 296 -3.43 14.84 -20.50
CA MET A 296 -4.55 14.14 -19.85
C MET A 296 -5.28 15.03 -18.85
N PHE A 297 -4.53 15.83 -18.08
CA PHE A 297 -5.03 16.83 -17.15
C PHE A 297 -5.46 18.11 -17.88
N GLY A 298 -4.67 18.60 -18.84
CA GLY A 298 -4.95 19.83 -19.58
C GLY A 298 -6.00 19.69 -20.68
N LYS A 299 -6.21 18.51 -21.29
CA LYS A 299 -7.38 18.35 -22.19
C LYS A 299 -8.69 18.33 -21.39
N TYR A 300 -8.72 17.69 -20.22
CA TYR A 300 -9.87 17.75 -19.31
C TYR A 300 -10.08 19.16 -18.71
N VAL A 301 -9.01 19.91 -18.46
CA VAL A 301 -9.07 21.30 -17.99
C VAL A 301 -9.41 22.29 -19.12
N ASP A 302 -8.90 22.11 -20.32
CA ASP A 302 -9.19 22.95 -21.49
C ASP A 302 -10.61 22.72 -22.02
N ASP A 303 -11.12 21.48 -22.00
CA ASP A 303 -12.52 21.18 -22.31
C ASP A 303 -13.48 21.74 -21.23
N ALA A 304 -13.05 21.77 -19.95
CA ALA A 304 -13.79 22.43 -18.87
C ALA A 304 -13.70 23.97 -18.90
N LEU A 305 -12.63 24.54 -19.45
CA LEU A 305 -12.43 25.99 -19.64
C LEU A 305 -13.05 26.52 -20.95
N ALA A 306 -13.27 25.65 -21.94
CA ALA A 306 -14.00 25.97 -23.16
C ALA A 306 -15.51 26.15 -22.92
N ASP A 307 -16.05 25.53 -21.86
CA ASP A 307 -17.40 25.75 -21.37
C ASP A 307 -17.45 26.98 -20.44
N LYS A 308 -17.43 28.16 -21.06
CA LYS A 308 -17.37 29.49 -20.41
C LYS A 308 -18.63 29.89 -19.64
N THR A 309 -19.22 29.01 -18.83
CA THR A 309 -20.39 29.40 -18.03
C THR A 309 -20.39 29.09 -16.55
N GLU A 310 -19.59 28.17 -15.99
CA GLU A 310 -19.63 27.96 -14.54
C GLU A 310 -18.27 27.80 -13.85
N ARG A 311 -18.19 28.44 -12.69
CA ARG A 311 -16.98 28.78 -11.92
C ARG A 311 -16.43 27.55 -11.20
N TYR A 312 -15.31 27.00 -11.65
CA TYR A 312 -14.42 26.23 -10.78
C TYR A 312 -13.04 26.87 -10.74
N TYR A 313 -12.76 27.52 -9.61
CA TYR A 313 -11.43 28.02 -9.25
C TYR A 313 -10.53 26.81 -8.98
N PHE A 314 -9.63 26.48 -9.90
CA PHE A 314 -8.48 25.61 -9.62
C PHE A 314 -7.31 26.49 -9.14
N PRO A 315 -6.93 26.46 -7.85
CA PRO A 315 -5.73 27.15 -7.41
C PRO A 315 -4.52 26.25 -7.69
N ARG A 316 -3.73 26.63 -8.71
CA ARG A 316 -2.31 26.31 -8.93
C ARG A 316 -1.85 24.99 -8.30
N LEU A 317 -1.88 23.90 -9.09
CA LEU A 317 -0.92 22.80 -8.96
C LEU A 317 0.47 23.44 -8.80
N ASN A 318 1.03 23.27 -7.61
CA ASN A 318 2.15 24.07 -7.14
C ASN A 318 3.41 23.80 -7.98
N GLN A 319 4.22 24.85 -8.20
CA GLN A 319 5.49 24.82 -8.94
C GLN A 319 6.45 23.74 -8.40
N ASP A 320 6.27 23.30 -7.16
CA ASP A 320 7.01 22.24 -6.49
C ASP A 320 6.91 20.86 -7.19
N LEU A 321 5.84 20.60 -7.95
CA LEU A 321 5.70 19.37 -8.77
C LEU A 321 6.53 19.45 -10.07
N LEU A 322 6.86 20.65 -10.54
CA LEU A 322 7.70 20.87 -11.73
C LEU A 322 9.19 20.78 -11.41
N ASP A 323 9.62 21.13 -10.19
CA ASP A 323 11.03 21.14 -9.81
C ASP A 323 11.55 19.77 -9.32
N VAL A 324 10.65 18.80 -9.11
CA VAL A 324 10.97 17.41 -8.71
C VAL A 324 10.92 16.43 -9.89
N MET A 325 10.44 16.86 -11.07
CA MET A 325 10.34 16.09 -12.31
C MET A 325 11.49 16.39 -13.28
#